data_AF-A0A545U569-F1
#
_entry.id   AF-A0A545U569-F1
#
_cell.length_a   1.000
_cell.length_b   1.000
_cell.length_c   1.000
_cell.angle_alpha   90.00
_cell.angle_beta   90.00
_cell.angle_gamma   90.00
#
_symmetry.space_group_name_H-M   'P 1'
#
loop_
_entity.id
_entity.type
_entity.pdbx_description
1 polymer ?
#
loop_
_entity_poly.entity_id
_entity_poly.type
_entity_poly.pdbx_seq_one_letter_code
_entity_poly.pdbx_strand_id
1 'polypeptide(L)'
;MDKIALFICLGISFAPIIGLAAGSDDKQAQWQEKQAHWQEQKTERAFSSLRKTLVTLEVYRKQAIPQVPLRGEVRTVAPRGLKLIASRLHILQNTDLPQPQKQEIEQFRLRYEALKTFFQEKQDETPSPAHHHIRFLHSELYMLEQPDYTSSKFLLDRRLSIIQSLGYRAARIREQDPDYQLTPLLERMEPLAKEYVIAKQRLLEIQPGYRELGRAMTYLHSAESLIGSQAPPRHELLNTNVKKAATYAAAAKKLAPDYFNPTRMEKRLAWVLKYTKQDNGSGTAAQNAPADTGAKSASPNT
;
A
#
# COMPACT_ATOMS: atom_id res chain seq x y z
N MET A 1 39.06 88.60 45.99
CA MET A 1 38.43 87.28 46.23
C MET A 1 38.98 86.31 45.19
N ASP A 2 40.26 85.96 45.22
CA ASP A 2 40.94 85.07 46.19
C ASP A 2 40.46 83.61 46.07
N LYS A 3 41.19 82.76 45.33
CA LYS A 3 42.21 81.84 45.86
C LYS A 3 42.67 80.83 44.79
N ILE A 4 43.99 80.78 44.61
CA ILE A 4 44.79 79.70 44.02
C ILE A 4 45.03 78.64 45.11
N ALA A 5 45.02 77.36 44.73
CA ALA A 5 45.77 76.23 45.32
C ALA A 5 45.63 75.04 44.34
N LEU A 6 46.58 74.70 43.46
CA LEU A 6 47.86 74.01 43.69
C LEU A 6 47.86 73.09 44.92
N PHE A 7 47.97 71.77 44.72
CA PHE A 7 49.01 70.93 45.35
C PHE A 7 48.96 69.42 44.97
N ILE A 8 50.14 68.94 44.56
CA ILE A 8 50.78 67.63 44.82
C ILE A 8 50.37 66.41 43.98
N CYS A 9 51.20 66.16 42.96
CA CYS A 9 51.63 64.82 42.60
C CYS A 9 52.46 64.21 43.74
N LEU A 10 51.98 63.12 44.33
CA LEU A 10 52.80 62.21 45.15
C LEU A 10 52.85 60.86 44.43
N GLY A 11 54.06 60.50 44.00
CA GLY A 11 54.36 59.28 43.31
C GLY A 11 54.03 58.06 44.16
N ILE A 12 53.32 57.12 43.54
CA ILE A 12 53.32 55.73 43.98
C ILE A 12 54.13 54.98 42.92
N SER A 13 55.35 54.64 43.31
CA SER A 13 56.18 53.65 42.65
C SER A 13 55.43 52.31 42.65
N PHE A 14 54.77 51.96 41.55
CA PHE A 14 54.42 50.58 41.28
C PHE A 14 55.57 49.94 40.51
N ALA A 15 56.30 49.08 41.22
CA ALA A 15 57.22 48.12 40.63
C ALA A 15 56.52 47.33 39.52
N PRO A 16 57.23 46.93 38.45
CA PRO A 16 56.67 45.98 37.49
C PRO A 16 56.50 44.65 38.22
N ILE A 17 55.25 44.30 38.55
CA ILE A 17 54.89 42.92 38.88
C ILE A 17 54.98 42.14 37.57
N ILE A 18 56.20 41.72 37.24
CA ILE A 18 56.43 40.56 36.39
C ILE A 18 56.07 39.37 37.27
N GLY A 19 54.81 38.94 37.18
CA GLY A 19 54.26 37.89 38.02
C GLY A 19 53.04 37.25 37.37
N LEU A 20 53.30 36.22 36.56
CA LEU A 20 52.38 35.14 36.20
C LEU A 20 50.97 35.54 35.71
N ALA A 21 50.88 35.96 34.44
CA ALA A 21 49.64 35.88 33.65
C ALA A 21 49.57 34.59 32.79
N ALA A 22 50.34 33.54 33.12
CA ALA A 22 50.45 32.34 32.29
C ALA A 22 49.35 31.28 32.55
N GLY A 23 48.41 31.52 33.48
CA GLY A 23 47.40 30.52 33.87
C GLY A 23 45.94 30.88 33.54
N SER A 24 45.65 32.12 33.14
CA SER A 24 44.32 32.55 32.69
C SER A 24 44.08 32.20 31.22
N ASP A 25 45.11 32.32 30.40
CA ASP A 25 45.05 32.14 28.95
C ASP A 25 44.82 30.67 28.59
N ASP A 26 45.43 29.74 29.34
CA ASP A 26 45.20 28.29 29.17
C ASP A 26 43.77 27.87 29.53
N LYS A 27 43.17 28.46 30.57
CA LYS A 27 41.76 28.18 30.92
C LYS A 27 40.82 28.76 29.87
N GLN A 28 41.11 29.96 29.38
CA GLN A 28 40.30 30.63 28.36
C GLN A 28 40.39 29.91 27.00
N ALA A 29 41.57 29.43 26.62
CA ALA A 29 41.78 28.57 25.46
C ALA A 29 41.04 27.22 25.59
N GLN A 30 41.12 26.55 26.74
CA GLN A 30 40.36 25.31 27.00
C GLN A 30 38.83 25.51 26.95
N TRP A 31 38.33 26.66 27.39
CA TRP A 31 36.90 26.98 27.28
C TRP A 31 36.48 27.25 25.83
N GLN A 32 37.30 27.96 25.06
CA GLN A 32 37.05 28.18 23.62
C GLN A 32 37.10 26.89 22.82
N GLU A 33 38.06 26.00 23.10
CA GLU A 33 38.18 24.68 22.46
C GLU A 33 36.99 23.78 22.79
N LYS A 34 36.53 23.77 24.06
CA LYS A 34 35.30 23.09 24.45
C LYS A 34 34.09 23.66 23.71
N GLN A 35 33.95 24.98 23.61
CA GLN A 35 32.83 25.60 22.89
C GLN A 35 32.84 25.25 21.40
N ALA A 36 34.00 25.28 20.75
CA ALA A 36 34.16 24.90 19.35
C ALA A 36 33.75 23.43 19.11
N HIS A 37 34.23 22.50 19.94
CA HIS A 37 33.87 21.09 19.86
C HIS A 37 32.38 20.83 20.12
N TRP A 38 31.77 21.51 21.10
CA TRP A 38 30.32 21.44 21.34
C TRP A 38 29.51 21.95 20.14
N GLN A 39 29.97 23.03 19.49
CA GLN A 39 29.33 23.60 18.33
C GLN A 39 29.47 22.68 17.09
N GLU A 40 30.62 22.04 16.92
CA GLU A 40 30.86 21.03 15.88
C GLU A 40 29.92 19.84 16.05
N GLN A 41 29.83 19.26 17.27
CA GLN A 41 28.89 18.17 17.55
C GLN A 41 27.43 18.56 17.32
N LYS A 42 27.05 19.78 17.69
CA LYS A 42 25.68 20.29 17.49
C LYS A 42 25.36 20.41 15.99
N THR A 43 26.33 20.88 15.21
CA THR A 43 26.24 21.02 13.76
C THR A 43 26.12 19.65 13.10
N GLU A 44 26.99 18.71 13.43
CA GLU A 44 26.97 17.35 12.88
C GLU A 44 25.66 16.62 13.21
N ARG A 45 25.18 16.73 14.46
CA ARG A 45 23.87 16.20 14.87
C ARG A 45 22.72 16.81 14.07
N ALA A 46 22.79 18.11 13.75
CA ALA A 46 21.78 18.77 12.93
C ALA A 46 21.80 18.24 11.48
N PHE A 47 22.98 18.10 10.86
CA PHE A 47 23.13 17.48 9.53
C PHE A 47 22.60 16.04 9.49
N SER A 48 23.03 15.19 10.44
CA SER A 48 22.59 13.80 10.53
C SER A 48 21.07 13.69 10.73
N SER A 49 20.51 14.51 11.62
CA SER A 49 19.08 14.58 11.87
C SER A 49 18.29 15.04 10.63
N LEU A 50 18.81 16.01 9.87
CA LEU A 50 18.19 16.46 8.61
C LEU A 50 18.17 15.36 7.58
N ARG A 51 19.33 14.73 7.30
CA ARG A 51 19.44 13.65 6.32
C ARG A 51 18.45 12.52 6.62
N LYS A 52 18.44 12.04 7.87
CA LYS A 52 17.53 10.96 8.29
C LYS A 52 16.06 11.34 8.11
N THR A 53 15.68 12.52 8.60
CA THR A 53 14.28 12.96 8.58
C THR A 53 13.79 13.21 7.15
N LEU A 54 14.61 13.85 6.30
CA LEU A 54 14.29 14.07 4.89
C LEU A 54 14.08 12.75 4.15
N VAL A 55 14.99 11.80 4.31
CA VAL A 55 14.88 10.47 3.68
C VAL A 55 13.60 9.76 4.13
N THR A 56 13.28 9.77 5.42
CA THR A 56 12.04 9.17 5.93
C THR A 56 10.80 9.82 5.29
N LEU A 57 10.74 11.15 5.22
CA LEU A 57 9.60 11.85 4.63
C LEU A 57 9.49 11.63 3.10
N GLU A 58 10.61 11.52 2.40
CA GLU A 58 10.63 11.18 0.96
C GLU A 58 10.12 9.78 0.67
N VAL A 59 10.42 8.82 1.55
CA VAL A 59 9.85 7.46 1.46
C VAL A 59 8.33 7.54 1.58
N TYR A 60 7.80 8.28 2.55
CA TYR A 60 6.35 8.46 2.68
C TYR A 60 5.72 9.17 1.49
N ARG A 61 6.39 10.17 0.90
CA ARG A 61 5.94 10.82 -0.33
C ARG A 61 5.83 9.81 -1.48
N LYS A 62 6.84 8.95 -1.67
CA LYS A 62 6.83 7.91 -2.72
C LYS A 62 5.72 6.86 -2.52
N GLN A 63 5.35 6.57 -1.28
CA GLN A 63 4.31 5.60 -0.94
C GLN A 63 2.90 6.18 -0.93
N ALA A 64 2.76 7.50 -1.04
CA ALA A 64 1.46 8.14 -1.00
C ALA A 64 0.65 7.82 -2.26
N ILE A 65 -0.61 7.42 -2.05
CA ILE A 65 -1.55 7.10 -3.13
C ILE A 65 -2.48 8.29 -3.33
N PRO A 66 -2.68 8.80 -4.56
CA PRO A 66 -3.64 9.88 -4.85
C PRO A 66 -5.02 9.60 -4.24
N GLN A 67 -5.65 10.65 -3.71
CA GLN A 67 -6.98 10.65 -3.08
C GLN A 67 -7.14 9.71 -1.87
N VAL A 68 -6.06 9.10 -1.40
CA VAL A 68 -6.03 8.31 -0.16
C VAL A 68 -5.37 9.13 0.96
N PRO A 69 -6.08 9.43 2.06
CA PRO A 69 -5.49 10.12 3.19
C PRO A 69 -4.29 9.39 3.78
N LEU A 70 -3.30 10.17 4.22
CA LEU A 70 -2.22 9.65 5.07
C LEU A 70 -2.84 9.19 6.41
N ARG A 71 -2.57 7.96 6.84
CA ARG A 71 -3.03 7.41 8.12
C ARG A 71 -1.89 6.70 8.85
N GLY A 72 -2.15 6.33 10.11
CA GLY A 72 -1.20 5.61 10.95
C GLY A 72 -0.02 6.49 11.34
N GLU A 73 1.17 5.89 11.34
CA GLU A 73 2.43 6.55 11.72
C GLU A 73 2.71 7.82 10.91
N VAL A 74 2.42 7.82 9.60
CA VAL A 74 2.71 8.96 8.72
C VAL A 74 1.99 10.23 9.17
N ARG A 75 0.75 10.10 9.69
CA ARG A 75 -0.05 11.24 10.18
C ARG A 75 0.63 11.95 11.36
N THR A 76 1.37 11.23 12.18
CA THR A 76 2.05 11.79 13.36
C THR A 76 3.49 12.15 13.06
N VAL A 77 4.18 11.36 12.25
CA VAL A 77 5.59 11.56 11.90
C VAL A 77 5.77 12.72 10.92
N ALA A 78 4.92 12.87 9.90
CA ALA A 78 5.12 13.91 8.88
C ALA A 78 5.11 15.34 9.46
N PRO A 79 4.10 15.77 10.26
CA PRO A 79 4.11 17.12 10.84
C PRO A 79 5.27 17.36 11.80
N ARG A 80 5.65 16.34 12.59
CA ARG A 80 6.78 16.42 13.53
C ARG A 80 8.12 16.49 12.79
N GLY A 81 8.28 15.69 11.73
CA GLY A 81 9.45 15.68 10.87
C GLY A 81 9.66 17.01 10.17
N LEU A 82 8.60 17.60 9.60
CA LEU A 82 8.66 18.92 8.97
C LEU A 82 9.07 20.02 9.96
N LYS A 83 8.52 20.01 11.18
CA LYS A 83 8.92 20.95 12.25
C LYS A 83 10.38 20.75 12.67
N LEU A 84 10.83 19.51 12.80
CA LEU A 84 12.22 19.18 13.14
C LEU A 84 13.18 19.67 12.06
N ILE A 85 12.87 19.44 10.78
CA ILE A 85 13.67 19.92 9.66
C ILE A 85 13.77 21.45 9.67
N ALA A 86 12.66 22.16 9.83
CA ALA A 86 12.65 23.62 9.91
C ALA A 86 13.55 24.14 11.05
N SER A 87 13.45 23.53 12.23
CA SER A 87 14.29 23.88 13.39
C SER A 87 15.77 23.64 13.12
N ARG A 88 16.14 22.50 12.49
CA ARG A 88 17.53 22.19 12.16
C ARG A 88 18.10 23.09 11.07
N LEU A 89 17.32 23.41 10.03
CA LEU A 89 17.73 24.37 9.01
C LEU A 89 17.99 25.75 9.61
N HIS A 90 17.13 26.22 10.52
CA HIS A 90 17.32 27.52 11.18
C HIS A 90 18.61 27.56 12.04
N ILE A 91 18.91 26.48 12.76
CA ILE A 91 20.17 26.37 13.53
C ILE A 91 21.38 26.46 12.60
N LEU A 92 21.38 25.68 11.51
CA LEU A 92 22.49 25.62 10.58
C LEU A 92 22.68 26.91 9.77
N GLN A 93 21.59 27.62 9.42
CA GLN A 93 21.65 28.92 8.72
C GLN A 93 22.31 30.01 9.58
N ASN A 94 22.13 29.95 10.90
CA ASN A 94 22.72 30.89 11.85
C ASN A 94 24.10 30.47 12.35
N THR A 95 24.69 29.40 11.78
CA THR A 95 26.01 28.91 12.16
C THR A 95 27.00 29.29 11.07
N ASP A 96 28.20 29.75 11.45
CA ASP A 96 29.28 30.01 10.51
C ASP A 96 29.86 28.68 10.02
N LEU A 97 29.50 28.32 8.79
CA LEU A 97 29.85 27.06 8.16
C LEU A 97 30.68 27.28 6.89
N PRO A 98 31.59 26.34 6.55
CA PRO A 98 32.36 26.39 5.31
C PRO A 98 31.45 26.26 4.07
N GLN A 99 31.91 26.77 2.93
CA GLN A 99 31.13 26.83 1.68
C GLN A 99 30.47 25.50 1.24
N PRO A 100 31.14 24.33 1.32
CA PRO A 100 30.53 23.05 0.96
C PRO A 100 29.28 22.73 1.80
N GLN A 101 29.32 23.06 3.10
CA GLN A 101 28.21 22.83 4.02
C GLN A 101 27.07 23.83 3.79
N LYS A 102 27.38 25.07 3.38
CA LYS A 102 26.37 26.05 2.96
C LYS A 102 25.61 25.58 1.71
N GLN A 103 26.29 24.97 0.75
CA GLN A 103 25.65 24.36 -0.42
C GLN A 103 24.76 23.17 -0.05
N GLU A 104 25.20 22.29 0.86
CA GLU A 104 24.40 21.17 1.35
C GLU A 104 23.11 21.64 2.05
N ILE A 105 23.19 22.72 2.84
CA ILE A 105 22.01 23.33 3.47
C ILE A 105 20.99 23.81 2.44
N GLU A 106 21.43 24.42 1.34
CA GLU A 106 20.52 24.85 0.28
C GLU A 106 19.84 23.66 -0.39
N GLN A 107 20.56 22.55 -0.61
CA GLN A 107 19.95 21.31 -1.10
C GLN A 107 18.90 20.75 -0.14
N PHE A 108 19.16 20.79 1.18
CA PHE A 108 18.15 20.41 2.17
C PHE A 108 16.95 21.34 2.19
N ARG A 109 17.16 22.65 2.00
CA ARG A 109 16.08 23.63 1.93
C ARG A 109 15.14 23.34 0.76
N LEU A 110 15.69 23.09 -0.43
CA LEU A 110 14.90 22.74 -1.62
C LEU A 110 14.09 21.46 -1.41
N ARG A 111 14.70 20.41 -0.84
CA ARG A 111 14.02 19.15 -0.51
C ARG A 111 12.92 19.36 0.52
N TYR A 112 13.18 20.18 1.55
CA TYR A 112 12.22 20.52 2.59
C TYR A 112 10.99 21.24 2.02
N GLU A 113 11.18 22.27 1.18
CA GLU A 113 10.05 23.02 0.60
C GLU A 113 9.19 22.13 -0.31
N ALA A 114 9.82 21.24 -1.09
CA ALA A 114 9.09 20.26 -1.90
C ALA A 114 8.26 19.29 -1.04
N LEU A 115 8.82 18.80 0.07
CA LEU A 115 8.13 17.94 1.04
C LEU A 115 6.98 18.68 1.73
N LYS A 116 7.24 19.90 2.19
CA LYS A 116 6.24 20.74 2.87
C LYS A 116 5.04 21.00 1.97
N THR A 117 5.29 21.40 0.73
CA THR A 117 4.26 21.61 -0.30
C THR A 117 3.47 20.33 -0.52
N PHE A 118 4.15 19.22 -0.75
CA PHE A 118 3.50 17.92 -0.94
C PHE A 118 2.59 17.51 0.23
N PHE A 119 3.07 17.59 1.48
CA PHE A 119 2.26 17.19 2.63
C PHE A 119 1.08 18.14 2.90
N GLN A 120 1.22 19.42 2.57
CA GLN A 120 0.14 20.39 2.62
C GLN A 120 -0.92 20.07 1.56
N GLU A 121 -0.52 19.94 0.29
CA GLU A 121 -1.40 19.53 -0.81
C GLU A 121 -2.10 18.20 -0.50
N LYS A 122 -1.37 17.25 0.10
CA LYS A 122 -1.93 15.94 0.47
C LYS A 122 -2.95 16.01 1.61
N GLN A 123 -2.83 17.00 2.49
CA GLN A 123 -3.80 17.25 3.55
C GLN A 123 -5.06 17.93 3.00
N ASP A 124 -4.89 18.80 2.00
CA ASP A 124 -5.96 19.56 1.36
C ASP A 124 -6.66 18.77 0.24
N GLU A 125 -6.07 17.67 -0.21
CA GLU A 125 -6.63 16.78 -1.22
C GLU A 125 -7.98 16.19 -0.74
N THR A 126 -9.00 16.31 -1.59
CA THR A 126 -10.30 15.69 -1.32
C THR A 126 -10.17 14.16 -1.35
N PRO A 127 -10.51 13.46 -0.24
CA PRO A 127 -10.37 12.02 -0.20
C PRO A 127 -11.42 11.33 -1.06
N SER A 128 -11.01 10.28 -1.76
CA SER A 128 -11.92 9.39 -2.46
C SER A 128 -12.91 8.76 -1.46
N PRO A 129 -14.22 8.67 -1.79
CA PRO A 129 -15.17 7.86 -1.04
C PRO A 129 -14.71 6.41 -0.90
N ALA A 130 -13.98 5.89 -1.90
CA ALA A 130 -13.46 4.54 -1.97
C ALA A 130 -12.03 4.39 -1.40
N HIS A 131 -11.47 5.40 -0.71
CA HIS A 131 -10.06 5.42 -0.28
C HIS A 131 -9.61 4.17 0.48
N HIS A 132 -10.51 3.54 1.24
CA HIS A 132 -10.25 2.26 1.89
C HIS A 132 -9.96 1.14 0.89
N HIS A 133 -10.81 0.99 -0.14
CA HIS A 133 -10.60 -0.01 -1.19
C HIS A 133 -9.37 0.28 -2.03
N ILE A 134 -9.13 1.55 -2.38
CA ILE A 134 -7.94 1.98 -3.12
C ILE A 134 -6.67 1.59 -2.38
N ARG A 135 -6.56 1.92 -1.09
CA ARG A 135 -5.38 1.59 -0.28
C ARG A 135 -5.07 0.09 -0.30
N PHE A 136 -6.07 -0.72 -0.04
CA PHE A 136 -5.86 -2.16 -0.01
C PHE A 136 -5.57 -2.74 -1.39
N LEU A 137 -6.18 -2.20 -2.45
CA LEU A 137 -5.89 -2.61 -3.83
C LEU A 137 -4.40 -2.43 -4.15
N HIS A 138 -3.84 -1.25 -3.84
CA HIS A 138 -2.41 -0.98 -4.00
C HIS A 138 -1.54 -1.92 -3.15
N SER A 139 -1.91 -2.12 -1.88
CA SER A 139 -1.15 -2.98 -0.96
C SER A 139 -1.15 -4.45 -1.39
N GLU A 140 -2.29 -4.97 -1.83
CA GLU A 140 -2.44 -6.36 -2.26
C GLU A 140 -1.73 -6.59 -3.60
N LEU A 141 -1.78 -5.62 -4.53
CA LEU A 141 -0.99 -5.66 -5.76
C LEU A 141 0.51 -5.70 -5.47
N TYR A 142 1.00 -4.78 -4.63
CA TYR A 142 2.41 -4.75 -4.23
C TYR A 142 2.87 -6.09 -3.63
N MET A 143 2.02 -6.71 -2.78
CA MET A 143 2.31 -7.99 -2.16
C MET A 143 2.37 -9.13 -3.20
N LEU A 144 1.42 -9.18 -4.15
CA LEU A 144 1.38 -10.23 -5.18
C LEU A 144 2.49 -10.13 -6.23
N GLU A 145 3.04 -8.92 -6.40
CA GLU A 145 4.19 -8.64 -7.27
C GLU A 145 5.53 -8.99 -6.63
N GLN A 146 5.57 -9.29 -5.31
CA GLN A 146 6.80 -9.74 -4.66
C GLN A 146 7.17 -11.18 -5.10
N PRO A 147 8.46 -11.48 -5.32
CA PRO A 147 8.92 -12.81 -5.74
C PRO A 147 8.44 -13.95 -4.81
N ASP A 148 8.40 -13.69 -3.51
CA ASP A 148 8.03 -14.68 -2.48
C ASP A 148 6.59 -15.19 -2.62
N TYR A 149 5.71 -14.41 -3.26
CA TYR A 149 4.31 -14.78 -3.49
C TYR A 149 4.07 -15.56 -4.79
N THR A 150 5.13 -15.93 -5.52
CA THR A 150 5.03 -16.68 -6.79
C THR A 150 5.45 -18.15 -6.71
N SER A 151 6.17 -18.58 -5.67
CA SER A 151 6.99 -19.82 -5.72
C SER A 151 6.55 -20.97 -4.80
N SER A 152 5.45 -20.86 -4.05
CA SER A 152 4.97 -21.97 -3.17
C SER A 152 3.55 -22.42 -3.47
N LYS A 153 3.36 -23.74 -3.62
CA LYS A 153 2.04 -24.38 -3.81
C LYS A 153 1.11 -24.20 -2.61
N PHE A 154 1.66 -24.09 -1.40
CA PHE A 154 0.90 -23.79 -0.17
C PHE A 154 0.40 -22.33 -0.14
N LEU A 155 1.00 -21.45 -0.96
CA LEU A 155 0.55 -20.08 -1.15
C LEU A 155 -0.47 -19.93 -2.27
N LEU A 156 -0.74 -20.97 -3.08
CA LEU A 156 -1.61 -20.82 -4.26
C LEU A 156 -3.06 -20.44 -3.88
N ASP A 157 -3.66 -21.12 -2.89
CA ASP A 157 -5.03 -20.77 -2.47
C ASP A 157 -5.09 -19.40 -1.80
N ARG A 158 -4.07 -19.04 -1.00
CA ARG A 158 -3.95 -17.70 -0.42
C ARG A 158 -3.80 -16.64 -1.51
N ARG A 159 -2.94 -16.88 -2.50
CA ARG A 159 -2.71 -16.03 -3.67
C ARG A 159 -4.01 -15.82 -4.44
N LEU A 160 -4.70 -16.89 -4.79
CA LEU A 160 -5.98 -16.83 -5.50
C LEU A 160 -7.05 -16.07 -4.69
N SER A 161 -7.07 -16.22 -3.36
CA SER A 161 -7.95 -15.44 -2.47
C SER A 161 -7.62 -13.94 -2.51
N ILE A 162 -6.34 -13.57 -2.51
CA ILE A 162 -5.91 -12.17 -2.65
C ILE A 162 -6.29 -11.63 -4.03
N ILE A 163 -6.11 -12.41 -5.10
CA ILE A 163 -6.53 -12.00 -6.46
C ILE A 163 -8.05 -11.77 -6.52
N GLN A 164 -8.84 -12.62 -5.86
CA GLN A 164 -10.28 -12.42 -5.73
C GLN A 164 -10.59 -11.12 -4.97
N SER A 165 -9.87 -10.83 -3.88
CA SER A 165 -9.99 -9.59 -3.10
C SER A 165 -9.68 -8.36 -3.97
N LEU A 166 -8.65 -8.41 -4.82
CA LEU A 166 -8.35 -7.34 -5.77
C LEU A 166 -9.53 -7.07 -6.71
N GLY A 167 -10.12 -8.13 -7.28
CA GLY A 167 -11.29 -8.02 -8.14
C GLY A 167 -12.48 -7.36 -7.45
N TYR A 168 -12.76 -7.75 -6.20
CA TYR A 168 -13.79 -7.12 -5.37
C TYR A 168 -13.50 -5.64 -5.11
N ARG A 169 -12.27 -5.30 -4.69
CA ARG A 169 -11.89 -3.90 -4.40
C ARG A 169 -11.98 -3.02 -5.63
N ALA A 170 -11.49 -3.49 -6.77
CA ALA A 170 -11.61 -2.78 -8.04
C ALA A 170 -13.08 -2.51 -8.39
N ALA A 171 -13.98 -3.48 -8.18
CA ALA A 171 -15.41 -3.31 -8.42
C ALA A 171 -16.02 -2.26 -7.47
N ARG A 172 -15.66 -2.27 -6.19
CA ARG A 172 -16.12 -1.27 -5.21
C ARG A 172 -15.60 0.13 -5.50
N ILE A 173 -14.35 0.26 -5.98
CA ILE A 173 -13.82 1.58 -6.39
C ILE A 173 -14.63 2.12 -7.55
N ARG A 174 -14.86 1.33 -8.60
CA ARG A 174 -15.66 1.75 -9.76
C ARG A 174 -17.10 2.15 -9.39
N GLU A 175 -17.67 1.54 -8.36
CA GLU A 175 -19.02 1.85 -7.85
C GLU A 175 -19.05 3.12 -6.97
N GLN A 176 -18.08 3.27 -6.07
CA GLN A 176 -18.08 4.34 -5.05
C GLN A 176 -17.38 5.62 -5.52
N ASP A 177 -16.46 5.49 -6.48
CA ASP A 177 -15.68 6.60 -7.05
C ASP A 177 -15.38 6.32 -8.53
N PRO A 178 -16.35 6.57 -9.43
CA PRO A 178 -16.21 6.27 -10.85
C PRO A 178 -15.14 7.14 -11.55
N ASP A 179 -14.79 8.28 -10.96
CA ASP A 179 -13.79 9.22 -11.50
C ASP A 179 -12.35 8.83 -11.11
N TYR A 180 -12.18 7.89 -10.18
CA TYR A 180 -10.87 7.37 -9.81
C TYR A 180 -10.21 6.66 -11.00
N GLN A 181 -8.98 7.05 -11.32
CA GLN A 181 -8.18 6.50 -12.41
C GLN A 181 -7.71 5.06 -12.09
N LEU A 182 -8.59 4.09 -12.32
CA LEU A 182 -8.37 2.68 -12.00
C LEU A 182 -7.56 1.94 -13.09
N THR A 183 -7.52 2.48 -14.32
CA THR A 183 -6.91 1.82 -15.49
C THR A 183 -5.49 1.29 -15.25
N PRO A 184 -4.53 2.06 -14.69
CA PRO A 184 -3.18 1.57 -14.47
C PRO A 184 -3.11 0.39 -13.49
N LEU A 185 -4.06 0.31 -12.55
CA LEU A 185 -4.14 -0.80 -11.60
C LEU A 185 -4.79 -2.03 -12.25
N LEU A 186 -5.77 -1.83 -13.14
CA LEU A 186 -6.39 -2.94 -13.89
C LEU A 186 -5.42 -3.60 -14.85
N GLU A 187 -4.55 -2.83 -15.51
CA GLU A 187 -3.50 -3.36 -16.40
C GLU A 187 -2.54 -4.26 -15.62
N ARG A 188 -2.11 -3.84 -14.42
CA ARG A 188 -1.29 -4.66 -13.53
C ARG A 188 -2.04 -5.90 -13.01
N MET A 189 -3.35 -5.80 -12.82
CA MET A 189 -4.20 -6.92 -12.41
C MET A 189 -4.45 -7.94 -13.53
N GLU A 190 -4.34 -7.56 -14.80
CA GLU A 190 -4.70 -8.42 -15.94
C GLU A 190 -4.05 -9.82 -15.92
N PRO A 191 -2.71 -9.97 -15.76
CA PRO A 191 -2.09 -11.29 -15.68
C PRO A 191 -2.59 -12.10 -14.48
N LEU A 192 -2.87 -11.45 -13.35
CA LEU A 192 -3.41 -12.10 -12.14
C LEU A 192 -4.85 -12.57 -12.36
N ALA A 193 -5.65 -11.79 -13.08
CA ALA A 193 -7.02 -12.15 -13.43
C ALA A 193 -7.05 -13.40 -14.32
N LYS A 194 -6.15 -13.49 -15.31
CA LYS A 194 -5.98 -14.68 -16.15
C LYS A 194 -5.60 -15.90 -15.32
N GLU A 195 -4.63 -15.75 -14.41
CA GLU A 195 -4.24 -16.80 -13.46
C GLU A 195 -5.44 -17.32 -12.65
N TYR A 196 -6.22 -16.41 -12.07
CA TYR A 196 -7.40 -16.75 -11.28
C TYR A 196 -8.48 -17.46 -12.11
N VAL A 197 -8.77 -16.95 -13.29
CA VAL A 197 -9.75 -17.54 -14.21
C VAL A 197 -9.36 -18.97 -14.58
N ILE A 198 -8.09 -19.21 -14.90
CA ILE A 198 -7.60 -20.55 -15.24
C ILE A 198 -7.75 -21.48 -14.02
N ALA A 199 -7.28 -21.04 -12.84
CA ALA A 199 -7.21 -21.88 -11.65
C ALA A 199 -8.59 -22.15 -11.01
N LYS A 200 -9.43 -21.12 -10.89
CA LYS A 200 -10.75 -21.21 -10.22
C LYS A 200 -11.90 -21.42 -11.20
N GLN A 201 -11.69 -21.31 -12.51
CA GLN A 201 -12.74 -21.41 -13.54
C GLN A 201 -13.88 -20.42 -13.27
N ARG A 202 -13.54 -19.24 -12.75
CA ARG A 202 -14.45 -18.17 -12.32
C ARG A 202 -13.89 -16.82 -12.74
N LEU A 203 -14.80 -15.92 -13.09
CA LEU A 203 -14.47 -14.52 -13.36
C LEU A 203 -14.32 -13.76 -12.04
N LEU A 204 -13.53 -12.68 -12.07
CA LEU A 204 -13.48 -11.68 -11.00
C LEU A 204 -14.65 -10.69 -11.12
N GLU A 205 -15.09 -10.10 -10.01
CA GLU A 205 -16.26 -9.20 -9.98
C GLU A 205 -16.15 -7.99 -10.92
N ILE A 206 -14.91 -7.52 -11.14
CA ILE A 206 -14.60 -6.42 -12.05
C ILE A 206 -14.73 -6.78 -13.54
N GLN A 207 -14.73 -8.08 -13.87
CA GLN A 207 -14.76 -8.56 -15.25
C GLN A 207 -16.21 -8.61 -15.79
N PRO A 208 -16.40 -8.30 -17.08
CA PRO A 208 -17.70 -8.50 -17.73
C PRO A 208 -18.17 -9.95 -17.60
N GLY A 209 -19.48 -10.18 -17.47
CA GLY A 209 -20.02 -11.54 -17.39
C GLY A 209 -19.91 -12.22 -16.02
N TYR A 210 -19.28 -11.59 -15.01
CA TYR A 210 -19.16 -12.15 -13.65
C TYR A 210 -20.51 -12.55 -13.06
N ARG A 211 -21.51 -11.66 -13.15
CA ARG A 211 -22.85 -11.88 -12.56
C ARG A 211 -23.57 -13.02 -13.27
N GLU A 212 -23.48 -13.06 -14.59
CA GLU A 212 -24.05 -14.09 -15.45
C GLU A 212 -23.41 -15.45 -15.14
N LEU A 213 -22.08 -15.51 -15.03
CA LEU A 213 -21.38 -16.74 -14.67
C LEU A 213 -21.75 -17.22 -13.25
N GLY A 214 -21.85 -16.29 -12.29
CA GLY A 214 -22.31 -16.60 -10.94
C GLY A 214 -23.69 -17.25 -10.93
N ARG A 215 -24.66 -16.67 -11.65
CA ARG A 215 -26.01 -17.23 -11.81
C ARG A 215 -25.98 -18.60 -12.50
N ALA A 216 -25.18 -18.75 -13.56
CA ALA A 216 -25.04 -20.01 -14.27
C ALA A 216 -24.58 -21.14 -13.33
N MET A 217 -23.56 -20.87 -12.50
CA MET A 217 -23.06 -21.82 -11.51
C MET A 217 -24.10 -22.17 -10.45
N THR A 218 -24.86 -21.20 -9.95
CA THR A 218 -25.93 -21.45 -8.96
C THR A 218 -26.98 -22.40 -9.52
N TYR A 219 -27.52 -22.12 -10.71
CA TYR A 219 -28.54 -22.98 -11.32
C TYR A 219 -27.99 -24.37 -11.68
N LEU A 220 -26.74 -24.45 -12.14
CA LEU A 220 -26.11 -25.72 -12.43
C LEU A 220 -25.94 -26.56 -11.17
N HIS A 221 -25.51 -25.96 -10.05
CA HIS A 221 -25.41 -26.65 -8.77
C HIS A 221 -26.78 -27.13 -8.26
N SER A 222 -27.84 -26.32 -8.38
CA SER A 222 -29.20 -26.75 -8.05
C SER A 222 -29.68 -27.92 -8.90
N ALA A 223 -29.35 -27.93 -10.20
CA ALA A 223 -29.66 -29.06 -11.09
C ALA A 223 -28.91 -30.34 -10.67
N GLU A 224 -27.61 -30.24 -10.40
CA GLU A 224 -26.80 -31.37 -9.92
C GLU A 224 -27.29 -31.92 -8.58
N SER A 225 -27.67 -31.04 -7.65
CA SER A 225 -28.25 -31.44 -6.36
C SER A 225 -29.55 -32.23 -6.55
N LEU A 226 -30.42 -31.82 -7.48
CA LEU A 226 -31.65 -32.56 -7.78
C LEU A 226 -31.34 -33.95 -8.35
N ILE A 227 -30.34 -34.07 -9.23
CA ILE A 227 -29.88 -35.38 -9.74
C ILE A 227 -29.34 -36.25 -8.59
N GLY A 228 -28.54 -35.67 -7.70
CA GLY A 228 -28.03 -36.36 -6.51
C GLY A 228 -29.13 -36.83 -5.55
N SER A 229 -30.23 -36.07 -5.45
CA SER A 229 -31.46 -36.44 -4.75
C SER A 229 -32.39 -37.36 -5.57
N GLN A 230 -31.90 -37.94 -6.67
CA GLN A 230 -32.63 -38.89 -7.52
C GLN A 230 -33.86 -38.33 -8.23
N ALA A 231 -33.91 -37.02 -8.49
CA ALA A 231 -34.98 -36.44 -9.31
C ALA A 231 -34.96 -37.05 -10.72
N PRO A 232 -36.11 -37.48 -11.29
CA PRO A 232 -36.13 -38.16 -12.59
C PRO A 232 -35.63 -37.25 -13.73
N PRO A 233 -35.11 -37.81 -14.84
CA PRO A 233 -34.59 -37.05 -15.99
C PRO A 233 -35.50 -35.92 -16.49
N ARG A 234 -36.82 -36.13 -16.46
CA ARG A 234 -37.81 -35.16 -16.96
C ARG A 234 -38.43 -34.29 -15.85
N HIS A 235 -37.80 -34.22 -14.67
CA HIS A 235 -38.26 -33.38 -13.57
C HIS A 235 -38.28 -31.89 -13.97
N GLU A 236 -39.41 -31.20 -13.74
CA GLU A 236 -39.65 -29.84 -14.23
C GLU A 236 -38.64 -28.81 -13.69
N LEU A 237 -38.38 -28.85 -12.37
CA LEU A 237 -37.43 -27.94 -11.74
C LEU A 237 -35.99 -28.21 -12.18
N LEU A 238 -35.66 -29.48 -12.47
CA LEU A 238 -34.35 -29.85 -13.01
C LEU A 238 -34.19 -29.18 -14.37
N ASN A 239 -35.09 -29.46 -15.31
CA ASN A 239 -35.06 -28.89 -16.66
C ASN A 239 -35.02 -27.35 -16.67
N THR A 240 -35.80 -26.72 -15.78
CA THR A 240 -35.78 -25.27 -15.60
C THR A 240 -34.40 -24.75 -15.18
N ASN A 241 -33.77 -25.40 -14.20
CA ASN A 241 -32.43 -25.04 -13.73
C ASN A 241 -31.36 -25.28 -14.82
N VAL A 242 -31.43 -26.39 -15.55
CA VAL A 242 -30.51 -26.65 -16.68
C VAL A 242 -30.63 -25.57 -17.75
N LYS A 243 -31.86 -25.23 -18.15
CA LYS A 243 -32.12 -24.19 -19.16
C LYS A 243 -31.57 -22.84 -18.71
N LYS A 244 -31.85 -22.43 -17.47
CA LYS A 244 -31.33 -21.17 -16.90
C LYS A 244 -29.80 -21.18 -16.84
N ALA A 245 -29.19 -22.27 -16.38
CA ALA A 245 -27.74 -22.40 -16.33
C ALA A 245 -27.11 -22.22 -17.73
N ALA A 246 -27.67 -22.86 -18.75
CA ALA A 246 -27.22 -22.73 -20.13
C ALA A 246 -27.36 -21.30 -20.68
N THR A 247 -28.50 -20.65 -20.44
CA THR A 247 -28.74 -19.25 -20.87
C THR A 247 -27.71 -18.30 -20.25
N TYR A 248 -27.49 -18.37 -18.94
CA TYR A 248 -26.54 -17.49 -18.26
C TYR A 248 -25.08 -17.81 -18.62
N ALA A 249 -24.73 -19.09 -18.84
CA ALA A 249 -23.40 -19.46 -19.30
C ALA A 249 -23.10 -18.88 -20.70
N ALA A 250 -24.06 -18.93 -21.61
CA ALA A 250 -23.93 -18.34 -22.95
C ALA A 250 -23.80 -16.80 -22.89
N ALA A 251 -24.56 -16.14 -22.02
CA ALA A 251 -24.46 -14.70 -21.79
C ALA A 251 -23.07 -14.30 -21.26
N ALA A 252 -22.55 -15.04 -20.26
CA ALA A 252 -21.21 -14.81 -19.72
C ALA A 252 -20.12 -15.00 -20.80
N LYS A 253 -20.21 -16.05 -21.62
CA LYS A 253 -19.30 -16.31 -22.75
C LYS A 253 -19.26 -15.16 -23.74
N LYS A 254 -20.41 -14.57 -24.05
CA LYS A 254 -20.51 -13.42 -24.96
C LYS A 254 -19.88 -12.16 -24.37
N LEU A 255 -20.02 -11.95 -23.06
CA LEU A 255 -19.54 -10.74 -22.39
C LEU A 255 -18.03 -10.75 -22.14
N ALA A 256 -17.43 -11.90 -21.88
CA ALA A 256 -16.00 -12.02 -21.62
C ALA A 256 -15.37 -13.21 -22.33
N PRO A 257 -15.31 -13.22 -23.69
CA PRO A 257 -14.83 -14.37 -24.45
C PRO A 257 -13.39 -14.76 -24.09
N ASP A 258 -12.51 -13.78 -23.88
CA ASP A 258 -11.08 -14.01 -23.59
C ASP A 258 -10.83 -14.56 -22.18
N TYR A 259 -11.76 -14.32 -21.26
CA TYR A 259 -11.71 -14.80 -19.87
C TYR A 259 -12.67 -15.97 -19.63
N PHE A 260 -13.44 -16.37 -20.63
CA PHE A 260 -14.31 -17.52 -20.51
C PHE A 260 -13.47 -18.79 -20.74
N ASN A 261 -12.87 -19.30 -19.66
CA ASN A 261 -12.32 -20.65 -19.60
C ASN A 261 -13.26 -21.56 -18.79
N PRO A 262 -14.41 -21.98 -19.34
CA PRO A 262 -15.44 -22.73 -18.64
C PRO A 262 -15.24 -24.24 -18.81
N THR A 263 -14.02 -24.73 -19.07
CA THR A 263 -13.81 -26.11 -19.52
C THR A 263 -14.45 -27.12 -18.56
N ARG A 264 -14.49 -26.79 -17.26
CA ARG A 264 -15.22 -27.58 -16.25
C ARG A 264 -16.74 -27.33 -16.25
N MET A 265 -17.20 -26.09 -16.45
CA MET A 265 -18.63 -25.76 -16.47
C MET A 265 -19.34 -26.31 -17.71
N GLU A 266 -18.75 -26.19 -18.90
CA GLU A 266 -19.31 -26.76 -20.13
C GLU A 266 -19.42 -28.29 -20.04
N LYS A 267 -18.41 -28.96 -19.47
CA LYS A 267 -18.45 -30.41 -19.20
C LYS A 267 -19.56 -30.79 -18.22
N ARG A 268 -19.70 -30.06 -17.11
CA ARG A 268 -20.77 -30.29 -16.13
C ARG A 268 -22.15 -30.06 -16.72
N LEU A 269 -22.34 -28.96 -17.44
CA LEU A 269 -23.59 -28.65 -18.12
C LEU A 269 -23.94 -29.72 -19.17
N ALA A 270 -22.96 -30.20 -19.94
CA ALA A 270 -23.15 -31.29 -20.89
C ALA A 270 -23.56 -32.61 -20.20
N TRP A 271 -22.97 -32.93 -19.04
CA TRP A 271 -23.36 -34.10 -18.25
C TRP A 271 -24.82 -34.01 -17.76
N VAL A 272 -25.21 -32.86 -17.19
CA VAL A 272 -26.59 -32.63 -16.73
C VAL A 272 -27.58 -32.65 -17.92
N LEU A 273 -27.20 -32.07 -19.06
CA LEU A 273 -28.01 -32.12 -20.29
C LEU A 273 -28.15 -33.54 -20.84
N LYS A 274 -27.13 -34.39 -20.68
CA LYS A 274 -27.22 -35.81 -21.05
C LYS A 274 -28.17 -36.56 -20.13
N TYR A 275 -28.11 -36.30 -18.82
CA TYR A 275 -29.01 -36.89 -17.83
C TYR A 275 -30.48 -36.58 -18.14
N THR A 276 -30.80 -35.31 -18.38
CA THR A 276 -32.19 -34.87 -18.67
C THR A 276 -32.80 -35.42 -19.96
N LYS A 277 -31.97 -35.95 -20.86
CA LYS A 277 -32.38 -36.60 -22.11
C LYS A 277 -32.54 -38.12 -21.99
N GLN A 278 -32.25 -38.72 -20.84
CA GLN A 278 -32.46 -40.15 -20.63
C GLN A 278 -33.94 -40.49 -20.59
N ASP A 279 -34.34 -41.56 -21.29
CA ASP A 279 -35.68 -42.12 -21.16
C ASP A 279 -35.81 -42.86 -19.83
N ASN A 280 -36.99 -42.79 -19.22
CA ASN A 280 -37.31 -43.35 -17.90
C ASN A 280 -37.13 -44.89 -17.79
N GLY A 281 -36.66 -45.57 -18.84
CA GLY A 281 -36.52 -47.02 -18.95
C GLY A 281 -35.13 -47.60 -18.69
N SER A 282 -34.08 -46.79 -18.45
CA SER A 282 -32.73 -47.30 -18.19
C SER A 282 -32.20 -46.82 -16.83
N GLY A 283 -32.67 -47.46 -15.76
CA GLY A 283 -32.11 -47.26 -14.42
C GLY A 283 -30.71 -47.84 -14.33
N THR A 284 -29.67 -47.00 -14.28
CA THR A 284 -28.31 -47.33 -13.75
C THR A 284 -27.26 -46.21 -13.91
N ALA A 285 -27.58 -44.99 -14.37
CA ALA A 285 -26.55 -43.97 -14.64
C ALA A 285 -26.32 -42.93 -13.51
N ALA A 286 -26.92 -43.08 -12.33
CA ALA A 286 -26.79 -42.11 -11.24
C ALA A 286 -25.41 -42.11 -10.52
N GLN A 287 -24.49 -43.00 -10.89
CA GLN A 287 -23.31 -43.28 -10.04
C GLN A 287 -22.02 -42.50 -10.36
N ASN A 288 -21.97 -41.62 -11.36
CA ASN A 288 -20.74 -40.85 -11.65
C ASN A 288 -21.04 -39.39 -11.97
N ALA A 289 -21.39 -38.60 -10.95
CA ALA A 289 -21.17 -37.16 -11.02
C ALA A 289 -19.66 -36.90 -11.09
N PRO A 290 -19.17 -35.95 -11.91
CA PRO A 290 -17.76 -35.58 -11.89
C PRO A 290 -17.39 -35.12 -10.47
N ALA A 291 -16.44 -35.82 -9.83
CA ALA A 291 -16.03 -35.54 -8.46
C ALA A 291 -15.61 -34.07 -8.30
N ASP A 292 -16.15 -33.43 -7.27
CA ASP A 292 -15.62 -32.16 -6.81
C ASP A 292 -14.37 -32.44 -5.97
N THR A 293 -13.20 -32.55 -6.62
CA THR A 293 -11.92 -32.45 -5.92
C THR A 293 -11.65 -30.99 -5.57
N GLY A 294 -12.55 -30.42 -4.75
CA GLY A 294 -12.19 -29.35 -3.85
C GLY A 294 -11.11 -29.88 -2.91
N ALA A 295 -10.02 -29.14 -2.79
CA ALA A 295 -8.98 -29.39 -1.81
C ALA A 295 -9.63 -29.64 -0.44
N LYS A 296 -9.38 -30.83 0.13
CA LYS A 296 -9.68 -31.12 1.53
C LYS A 296 -8.92 -30.11 2.38
N SER A 297 -9.61 -29.10 2.90
CA SER A 297 -9.18 -28.43 4.12
C SER A 297 -9.43 -29.42 5.25
N ALA A 298 -8.38 -30.13 5.64
CA ALA A 298 -8.39 -30.86 6.89
C ALA A 298 -8.39 -29.83 8.02
N SER A 299 -9.52 -29.69 8.70
CA SER A 299 -9.52 -29.23 10.10
C SER A 299 -8.85 -30.31 10.94
N PRO A 300 -7.82 -30.02 11.74
CA PRO A 300 -7.56 -30.82 12.92
C PRO A 300 -8.33 -30.21 14.08
N ASN A 301 -9.20 -31.02 14.68
CA ASN A 301 -9.54 -30.89 16.08
C ASN A 301 -8.26 -31.08 16.90
N THR A 302 -7.85 -30.06 17.64
CA THR A 302 -7.46 -30.05 19.07
C THR A 302 -7.04 -28.64 19.44
#